data_AF-X0XAH2-F1
#
_entry.id   AF-X0XAH2-F1
#
_cell.length_a   1.000
_cell.length_b   1.000
_cell.length_c   1.000
_cell.angle_alpha   90.00
_cell.angle_beta   90.00
_cell.angle_gamma   90.00
#
_symmetry.space_group_name_H-M   'P 1'
#
loop_
_entity.id
_entity.type
_entity.pdbx_description
1 polymer ?
#
loop_
_entity_poly.entity_id
_entity_poly.type
_entity_poly.pdbx_seq_one_letter_code
_entity_poly.pdbx_strand_id
1 'polypeptide(L)'
;YKDVVSRGERPTFLIYIPRDWVVLLVEPVEIQERAERAIAAEEGASRLFSLEKVMRACGERPIVETSVLEQTHAPDSVNFDTTSTEQFSGQVHLVSEELASYVETSDKVYVFCNNTAEQRRLRELLAGTELEEAPEIDYVIGHLFHGFQFTTGRTTFLAHHEIFHRYGQHRQLKRRVRGEPIDSFAELNKSDYVVHITHGIARYRGLVQFEKASEMQEFLDLEFADAVRLYVPVTKIDLVQKYLGSAATPT
;
A
#
# COMPACT_ATOMS: atom_id res chain seq x y z
N TYR A 1 5.31 -4.64 36.58
CA TYR A 1 6.77 -4.72 36.82
C TYR A 1 7.10 -5.78 37.88
N LYS A 2 6.63 -5.65 39.12
CA LYS A 2 6.91 -6.62 40.20
C LYS A 2 6.47 -8.07 39.90
N ASP A 3 5.36 -8.27 39.18
CA ASP A 3 4.87 -9.62 38.83
C ASP A 3 5.57 -10.31 37.65
N VAL A 4 6.28 -9.57 36.80
CA VAL A 4 7.01 -10.13 35.63
C VAL A 4 8.40 -10.57 36.05
N VAL A 5 9.05 -9.76 36.89
CA VAL A 5 10.39 -10.06 37.44
C VAL A 5 10.34 -11.23 38.43
N SER A 6 9.24 -11.42 39.18
CA SER A 6 9.07 -12.53 40.11
C SER A 6 8.94 -13.91 39.42
N ARG A 7 8.63 -13.94 38.12
CA ARG A 7 8.54 -15.17 37.30
C ARG A 7 9.83 -15.50 36.52
N GLY A 8 10.88 -14.71 36.68
CA GLY A 8 12.14 -14.91 35.93
C GLY A 8 12.05 -14.56 34.43
N GLU A 9 10.96 -13.92 34.00
CA GLU A 9 10.76 -13.55 32.60
C GLU A 9 11.41 -12.21 32.27
N ARG A 10 12.06 -12.11 31.11
CA ARG A 10 12.60 -10.84 30.60
C ARG A 10 11.43 -9.89 30.28
N PRO A 11 11.45 -8.63 30.77
CA PRO A 11 10.39 -7.67 30.49
C PRO A 11 10.37 -7.28 29.00
N THR A 12 9.17 -7.18 28.42
CA THR A 12 8.96 -6.62 27.08
C THR A 12 8.94 -5.09 27.14
N PHE A 13 9.12 -4.39 26.01
CA PHE A 13 9.03 -2.92 25.99
C PHE A 13 7.64 -2.39 26.39
N LEU A 14 6.60 -3.22 26.29
CA LEU A 14 5.22 -2.88 26.64
C LEU A 14 5.05 -2.45 28.09
N ILE A 15 5.99 -2.79 28.99
CA ILE A 15 5.94 -2.34 30.39
C ILE A 15 6.16 -0.83 30.54
N TYR A 16 6.73 -0.16 29.53
CA TYR A 16 7.02 1.26 29.54
C TYR A 16 5.88 2.09 28.93
N ILE A 17 4.91 1.44 28.28
CA ILE A 17 3.74 2.12 27.73
C ILE A 17 2.74 2.37 28.88
N PRO A 18 2.07 3.54 28.94
CA PRO A 18 0.95 3.79 29.85
C PRO A 18 -0.11 2.68 29.79
N ARG A 19 -1.11 2.66 30.70
CA ARG A 19 -2.07 1.53 30.71
C ARG A 19 -3.22 1.64 29.69
N ASP A 20 -3.42 2.82 29.11
CA ASP A 20 -4.55 3.12 28.22
C ASP A 20 -4.07 3.23 26.78
N TRP A 21 -4.10 2.12 26.05
CA TRP A 21 -3.69 2.04 24.64
C TRP A 21 -4.30 0.84 23.94
N VAL A 22 -4.34 0.95 22.62
CA VAL A 22 -4.82 -0.05 21.66
C VAL A 22 -3.64 -0.55 20.84
N VAL A 23 -3.65 -1.84 20.46
CA VAL A 23 -2.70 -2.39 19.50
C VAL A 23 -3.29 -2.19 18.10
N LEU A 24 -2.57 -1.50 17.21
CA LEU A 24 -2.89 -1.47 15.79
C LEU A 24 -1.87 -2.33 15.02
N LEU A 25 -2.31 -3.46 14.49
CA LEU A 25 -1.50 -4.33 13.64
C LEU A 25 -1.80 -4.01 12.17
N VAL A 26 -0.82 -3.43 11.49
CA VAL A 26 -0.94 -3.09 10.08
C VAL A 26 -0.24 -4.17 9.26
N GLU A 27 -1.00 -4.90 8.46
CA GLU A 27 -0.58 -6.12 7.75
C GLU A 27 -0.05 -7.20 8.70
N PRO A 28 -0.92 -7.83 9.53
CA PRO A 28 -0.48 -8.78 10.56
C PRO A 28 0.35 -9.96 10.02
N VAL A 29 0.04 -10.42 8.81
CA VAL A 29 0.82 -11.46 8.11
C VAL A 29 2.26 -10.99 7.85
N GLU A 30 2.45 -9.77 7.34
CA GLU A 30 3.79 -9.20 7.11
C GLU A 30 4.57 -9.05 8.43
N ILE A 31 3.89 -8.67 9.51
CA ILE A 31 4.49 -8.55 10.84
C ILE A 31 5.00 -9.91 11.33
N GLN A 32 4.21 -10.97 11.20
CA GLN A 32 4.59 -12.33 11.60
C GLN A 32 5.84 -12.80 10.88
N GLU A 33 5.86 -12.72 9.54
CA GLU A 33 7.02 -13.14 8.76
C GLU A 33 8.28 -12.35 9.11
N ARG A 34 8.13 -11.04 9.30
CA ARG A 34 9.26 -10.17 9.65
C ARG A 34 9.82 -10.55 11.01
N ALA A 35 8.97 -10.91 11.97
CA ALA A 35 9.40 -11.39 13.27
C ALA A 35 10.17 -12.71 13.16
N GLU A 36 9.64 -13.68 12.41
CA GLU A 36 10.29 -14.98 12.19
C GLU A 36 11.66 -14.84 11.51
N ARG A 37 11.74 -14.06 10.42
CA ARG A 37 13.00 -13.78 9.71
C ARG A 37 14.02 -13.09 10.61
N ALA A 38 13.59 -12.14 11.45
CA ALA A 38 14.48 -11.44 12.37
C ALA A 38 15.05 -12.37 13.45
N ILE A 39 14.22 -13.28 13.97
CA ILE A 39 14.64 -14.28 14.95
C ILE A 39 15.60 -15.30 14.32
N ALA A 40 15.29 -15.80 13.12
CA ALA A 40 16.13 -16.76 12.41
C ALA A 40 17.51 -16.19 12.04
N ALA A 41 17.61 -14.88 11.79
CA ALA A 41 18.86 -14.20 11.50
C ALA A 41 19.69 -13.85 12.76
N GLU A 42 19.17 -14.07 13.97
CA GLU A 42 19.87 -13.73 15.21
C GLU A 42 20.79 -14.89 15.67
N GLU A 43 22.10 -14.66 15.67
CA GLU A 43 23.07 -15.60 16.25
C GLU A 43 23.18 -15.42 17.78
N GLY A 44 22.94 -16.50 18.55
CA GLY A 44 23.14 -16.53 20.00
C GLY A 44 21.86 -16.50 20.84
N ALA A 45 22.00 -16.37 22.16
CA ALA A 45 20.89 -16.43 23.12
C ALA A 45 19.87 -15.29 22.88
N SER A 46 18.73 -15.62 22.26
CA SER A 46 17.78 -14.68 21.63
C SER A 46 17.47 -13.46 22.50
N ARG A 47 17.69 -12.26 21.94
CA ARG A 47 17.28 -10.98 22.54
C ARG A 47 15.89 -10.59 22.04
N LEU A 48 15.45 -11.19 20.93
CA LEU A 48 14.14 -10.99 20.34
C LEU A 48 13.07 -11.88 20.98
N PHE A 49 11.85 -11.35 21.06
CA PHE A 49 10.65 -12.09 21.43
C PHE A 49 9.87 -12.48 20.17
N SER A 50 9.26 -13.66 20.16
CA SER A 50 8.30 -14.04 19.11
C SER A 50 7.09 -13.10 19.11
N LEU A 51 6.43 -12.96 17.96
CA LEU A 51 5.20 -12.16 17.87
C LEU A 51 4.15 -12.71 18.84
N GLU A 52 3.96 -14.02 18.92
CA GLU A 52 3.07 -14.67 19.88
C GLU A 52 3.34 -14.22 21.33
N LYS A 53 4.61 -14.16 21.74
CA LYS A 53 4.98 -13.70 23.09
C LYS A 53 4.69 -12.22 23.30
N VAL A 54 4.90 -11.39 22.28
CA VAL A 54 4.54 -9.96 22.31
C VAL A 54 3.02 -9.80 22.44
N MET A 55 2.25 -10.53 21.64
CA MET A 55 0.78 -10.51 21.68
C MET A 55 0.24 -10.97 23.03
N ARG A 56 0.80 -12.03 23.62
CA ARG A 56 0.44 -12.46 24.98
C ARG A 56 0.73 -11.38 26.02
N ALA A 57 1.79 -10.60 25.85
CA ALA A 57 2.13 -9.50 26.75
C ALA A 57 1.24 -8.26 26.56
N CYS A 58 0.51 -8.15 25.43
CA CYS A 58 -0.53 -7.15 25.25
C CYS A 58 -1.73 -7.41 26.17
N GLY A 59 -1.98 -8.65 26.59
CA GLY A 59 -3.05 -9.01 27.52
C GLY A 59 -4.44 -8.78 26.92
N GLU A 60 -5.37 -8.27 27.72
CA GLU A 60 -6.78 -8.02 27.33
C GLU A 60 -6.98 -6.69 26.58
N ARG A 61 -5.92 -6.09 26.04
CA ARG A 61 -6.03 -4.81 25.33
C ARG A 61 -6.75 -4.99 23.99
N PRO A 62 -7.54 -3.99 23.55
CA PRO A 62 -8.12 -4.03 22.21
C PRO A 62 -7.01 -4.13 21.16
N ILE A 63 -7.23 -5.03 20.19
CA ILE A 63 -6.37 -5.21 19.02
C ILE A 63 -7.22 -4.90 17.81
N VAL A 64 -6.73 -3.98 16.98
CA VAL A 64 -7.30 -3.66 15.68
C VAL A 64 -6.29 -4.11 14.64
N GLU A 65 -6.76 -4.88 13.67
CA GLU A 65 -5.94 -5.33 12.54
C GLU A 65 -6.40 -4.63 11.27
N THR A 66 -5.45 -4.28 10.41
CA THR A 66 -5.74 -3.70 9.10
C THR A 66 -5.00 -4.48 8.03
N SER A 67 -5.69 -4.83 6.96
CA SER A 67 -5.16 -5.60 5.83
C SER A 67 -5.73 -5.01 4.55
N VAL A 68 -4.92 -4.90 3.49
CA VAL A 68 -5.40 -4.54 2.14
C VAL A 68 -6.25 -5.67 1.54
N LEU A 69 -5.98 -6.92 1.92
CA LEU A 69 -6.75 -8.07 1.47
C LEU A 69 -7.92 -8.33 2.42
N GLU A 70 -9.09 -8.56 1.84
CA GLU A 70 -10.27 -8.99 2.57
C GLU A 70 -9.99 -10.33 3.25
N GLN A 71 -10.00 -10.34 4.59
CA GLN A 71 -9.91 -11.57 5.35
C GLN A 71 -11.30 -12.17 5.45
N THR A 72 -11.54 -13.23 4.70
CA THR A 72 -12.87 -13.82 4.44
C THR A 72 -13.68 -14.28 5.67
N HIS A 73 -13.18 -14.15 6.91
CA HIS A 73 -13.83 -14.74 8.09
C HIS A 73 -13.69 -13.95 9.40
N ALA A 74 -13.40 -12.64 9.38
CA ALA A 74 -13.39 -11.84 10.61
C ALA A 74 -14.79 -11.30 10.96
N PRO A 75 -15.44 -11.79 12.04
CA PRO A 75 -16.84 -11.46 12.37
C PRO A 75 -17.10 -9.99 12.69
N ASP A 76 -16.06 -9.26 13.14
CA ASP A 76 -16.09 -7.83 13.45
C ASP A 76 -15.15 -7.04 12.52
N SER A 77 -15.24 -7.31 11.21
CA SER A 77 -14.47 -6.56 10.21
C SER A 77 -15.28 -5.43 9.59
N VAL A 78 -14.58 -4.33 9.27
CA VAL A 78 -15.13 -3.20 8.52
C VAL A 78 -14.29 -3.03 7.27
N ASN A 79 -14.92 -3.15 6.11
CA ASN A 79 -14.31 -2.73 4.87
C ASN A 79 -14.54 -1.23 4.68
N PHE A 80 -13.47 -0.50 4.40
CA PHE A 80 -13.56 0.92 4.09
C PHE A 80 -13.85 1.18 2.61
N ASP A 81 -13.99 0.16 1.77
CA ASP A 81 -14.27 0.28 0.32
C ASP A 81 -13.35 1.30 -0.36
N THR A 82 -12.07 1.26 0.01
CA THR A 82 -11.04 2.13 -0.52
C THR A 82 -10.33 1.49 -1.70
N THR A 83 -10.17 2.23 -2.78
CA THR A 83 -9.41 1.81 -3.96
C THR A 83 -8.23 2.75 -4.19
N SER A 84 -7.16 2.25 -4.81
CA SER A 84 -6.06 3.13 -5.26
C SER A 84 -6.55 3.96 -6.44
N THR A 85 -6.11 5.22 -6.53
CA THR A 85 -6.40 6.04 -7.71
C THR A 85 -5.63 5.54 -8.93
N GLU A 86 -6.21 5.68 -10.11
CA GLU A 86 -5.50 5.40 -11.36
C GLU A 86 -4.37 6.42 -11.59
N GLN A 87 -3.34 5.99 -12.32
CA GLN A 87 -2.17 6.79 -12.55
C GLN A 87 -2.48 7.92 -13.55
N PHE A 88 -2.38 9.17 -13.08
CA PHE A 88 -2.33 10.35 -13.96
C PHE A 88 -1.24 10.15 -15.00
N SER A 89 -1.44 10.53 -16.27
CA SER A 89 -0.45 10.38 -17.34
C SER A 89 0.86 11.14 -17.12
N GLY A 90 0.87 12.11 -16.19
CA GLY A 90 2.02 13.00 -15.93
C GLY A 90 2.19 14.08 -17.00
N GLN A 91 1.33 14.10 -18.01
CA GLN A 91 1.35 15.09 -19.07
C GLN A 91 0.63 16.34 -18.58
N VAL A 92 1.38 17.44 -18.43
CA VAL A 92 0.89 18.71 -17.87
C VAL A 92 -0.41 19.19 -18.54
N HIS A 93 -0.58 18.94 -19.84
CA HIS A 93 -1.76 19.38 -20.60
C HIS A 93 -2.99 18.50 -20.41
N LEU A 94 -2.85 17.28 -19.87
CA LEU A 94 -3.96 16.36 -19.60
C LEU A 94 -4.43 16.41 -18.14
N VAL A 95 -3.66 17.05 -17.25
CA VAL A 95 -3.94 17.09 -15.80
C VAL A 95 -5.35 17.63 -15.50
N SER A 96 -5.82 18.64 -16.23
CA SER A 96 -7.17 19.18 -16.02
C SER A 96 -8.26 18.18 -16.41
N GLU A 97 -8.10 17.45 -17.52
CA GLU A 97 -9.05 16.44 -17.98
C GLU A 97 -9.07 15.24 -17.01
N GLU A 98 -7.90 14.80 -16.57
CA GLU A 98 -7.75 13.70 -15.61
C GLU A 98 -8.34 14.08 -14.25
N LEU A 99 -8.10 15.30 -13.74
CA LEU A 99 -8.74 15.78 -12.52
C LEU A 99 -10.26 15.91 -12.66
N ALA A 100 -10.76 16.32 -13.82
CA ALA A 100 -12.20 16.45 -14.06
C ALA A 100 -12.91 15.10 -13.90
N SER A 101 -12.30 13.99 -14.37
CA SER A 101 -12.87 12.64 -14.19
C SER A 101 -13.06 12.26 -12.70
N TYR A 102 -12.18 12.72 -11.81
CA TYR A 102 -12.30 12.48 -10.37
C TYR A 102 -13.38 13.37 -9.74
N VAL A 103 -13.54 14.60 -10.24
CA VAL A 103 -14.62 15.51 -9.82
C VAL A 103 -15.99 14.99 -10.25
N GLU A 104 -16.11 14.38 -11.43
CA GLU A 104 -17.37 13.79 -11.91
C GLU A 104 -17.82 12.58 -11.08
N THR A 105 -16.86 11.85 -10.49
CA THR A 105 -17.12 10.59 -9.77
C THR A 105 -17.11 10.75 -8.24
N SER A 106 -16.77 11.93 -7.72
CA SER A 106 -16.62 12.19 -6.29
C SER A 106 -17.38 13.45 -5.87
N ASP A 107 -18.03 13.39 -4.71
CA ASP A 107 -18.63 14.58 -4.07
C ASP A 107 -17.54 15.56 -3.59
N LYS A 108 -16.35 15.03 -3.27
CA LYS A 108 -15.21 15.83 -2.85
C LYS A 108 -13.88 15.25 -3.32
N VAL A 109 -12.97 16.11 -3.76
CA VAL A 109 -11.59 15.77 -4.14
C VAL A 109 -10.61 16.57 -3.31
N TYR A 110 -9.79 15.89 -2.51
CA TYR A 110 -8.72 16.49 -1.74
C TYR A 110 -7.38 16.30 -2.45
N VAL A 111 -6.73 17.40 -2.84
CA VAL A 111 -5.39 17.36 -3.44
C VAL A 111 -4.34 17.77 -2.42
N PHE A 112 -3.52 16.81 -2.01
CA PHE A 112 -2.44 17.00 -1.05
C PHE A 112 -1.19 17.53 -1.74
N CYS A 113 -0.76 18.71 -1.31
CA CYS A 113 0.46 19.37 -1.74
C CYS A 113 1.44 19.42 -0.57
N ASN A 114 2.71 19.11 -0.79
CA ASN A 114 3.70 19.11 0.30
C ASN A 114 4.01 20.51 0.82
N ASN A 115 3.80 21.53 -0.03
CA ASN A 115 4.05 22.92 0.30
C ASN A 115 3.15 23.86 -0.54
N THR A 116 3.16 25.13 -0.17
CA THR A 116 2.34 26.16 -0.82
C THR A 116 2.77 26.48 -2.25
N ALA A 117 4.03 26.21 -2.64
CA ALA A 117 4.50 26.42 -4.00
C ALA A 117 3.96 25.36 -4.97
N GLU A 118 3.89 24.10 -4.55
CA GLU A 118 3.21 23.01 -5.29
C GLU A 118 1.73 23.32 -5.48
N GLN A 119 1.05 23.70 -4.39
CA GLN A 119 -0.35 24.11 -4.44
C GLN A 119 -0.58 25.27 -5.42
N ARG A 120 0.26 26.31 -5.36
CA ARG A 120 0.16 27.46 -6.27
C ARG A 120 0.34 27.03 -7.73
N ARG A 121 1.36 26.23 -8.01
CA ARG A 121 1.64 25.73 -9.36
C ARG A 121 0.47 24.94 -9.93
N LEU A 122 -0.16 24.08 -9.12
CA LEU A 122 -1.33 23.32 -9.55
C LEU A 122 -2.52 24.25 -9.85
N ARG A 123 -2.77 25.26 -9.01
CA ARG A 123 -3.81 26.27 -9.27
C ARG A 123 -3.53 27.08 -10.54
N GLU A 124 -2.29 27.49 -10.75
CA GLU A 124 -1.86 28.18 -11.99
C GLU A 124 -2.09 27.32 -13.23
N LEU A 125 -1.92 26.00 -13.13
CA LEU A 125 -2.17 25.06 -14.22
C LEU A 125 -3.66 24.98 -14.56
N LEU A 126 -4.52 24.98 -13.54
CA LEU A 126 -5.97 24.87 -13.69
C LEU A 126 -6.64 26.22 -14.02
N ALA A 127 -5.90 27.32 -13.98
CA ALA A 127 -6.42 28.64 -14.31
C ALA A 127 -6.92 28.68 -15.77
N GLY A 128 -8.13 29.19 -15.97
CA GLY A 128 -8.82 29.23 -17.26
C GLY A 128 -9.47 27.91 -17.67
N THR A 129 -9.45 26.88 -16.83
CA THR A 129 -10.21 25.64 -17.01
C THR A 129 -11.50 25.65 -16.19
N GLU A 130 -12.41 24.72 -16.45
CA GLU A 130 -13.65 24.55 -15.66
C GLU A 130 -13.38 24.19 -14.19
N LEU A 131 -12.14 23.77 -13.87
CA LEU A 131 -11.73 23.37 -12.52
C LEU A 131 -11.11 24.50 -11.69
N GLU A 132 -10.92 25.71 -12.24
CA GLU A 132 -10.26 26.82 -11.53
C GLU A 132 -10.96 27.15 -10.20
N GLU A 133 -12.29 27.14 -10.21
CA GLU A 133 -13.14 27.46 -9.05
C GLU A 133 -14.06 26.30 -8.66
N ALA A 134 -13.72 25.07 -9.04
CA ALA A 134 -14.53 23.88 -8.73
C ALA A 134 -14.67 23.69 -7.21
N PRO A 135 -15.88 23.82 -6.62
CA PRO A 135 -16.09 23.71 -5.17
C PRO A 135 -15.82 22.31 -4.62
N GLU A 136 -15.79 21.30 -5.48
CA GLU A 136 -15.49 19.91 -5.14
C GLU A 136 -14.01 19.73 -4.78
N ILE A 137 -13.12 20.60 -5.28
CA ILE A 137 -11.67 20.47 -5.09
C ILE A 137 -11.20 21.28 -3.88
N ASP A 138 -10.71 20.57 -2.85
CA ASP A 138 -10.00 21.17 -1.73
C ASP A 138 -8.49 20.88 -1.83
N TYR A 139 -7.69 21.91 -1.62
CA TYR A 139 -6.24 21.79 -1.60
C TYR A 139 -5.74 21.76 -0.16
N VAL A 140 -5.02 20.71 0.20
CA VAL A 140 -4.52 20.48 1.56
C VAL A 140 -3.00 20.56 1.57
N ILE A 141 -2.44 21.37 2.48
CA ILE A 141 -1.01 21.33 2.77
C ILE A 141 -0.73 20.15 3.71
N GLY A 142 -0.06 19.15 3.19
CA GLY A 142 0.21 17.92 3.92
C GLY A 142 0.81 16.85 3.01
N HIS A 143 1.32 15.80 3.63
CA HIS A 143 1.96 14.72 2.91
C HIS A 143 1.00 13.55 2.74
N LEU A 144 0.64 13.23 1.49
CA LEU A 144 -0.01 11.98 1.11
C LEU A 144 0.95 11.19 0.23
N PHE A 145 1.15 9.91 0.54
CA PHE A 145 2.08 9.04 -0.19
C PHE A 145 1.50 8.52 -1.49
N HIS A 146 0.24 8.08 -1.46
CA HIS A 146 -0.48 7.56 -2.62
C HIS A 146 -1.92 8.02 -2.55
N GLY A 147 -2.46 8.37 -3.71
CA GLY A 147 -3.86 8.68 -3.88
C GLY A 147 -4.74 7.45 -3.70
N PHE A 148 -5.92 7.66 -3.15
CA PHE A 148 -6.93 6.63 -2.97
C PHE A 148 -8.32 7.25 -3.02
N GLN A 149 -9.31 6.44 -3.37
CA GLN A 149 -10.72 6.82 -3.35
C GLN A 149 -11.40 6.10 -2.21
N PHE A 150 -12.20 6.82 -1.43
CA PHE A 150 -13.14 6.25 -0.49
C PHE A 150 -14.49 6.14 -1.18
N THR A 151 -14.76 4.98 -1.79
CA THR A 151 -15.85 4.80 -2.76
C THR A 151 -17.22 5.04 -2.13
N THR A 152 -17.47 4.48 -0.94
CA THR A 152 -18.74 4.66 -0.23
C THR A 152 -18.94 6.08 0.27
N GLY A 153 -17.87 6.78 0.62
CA GLY A 153 -17.90 8.19 0.98
C GLY A 153 -17.79 9.16 -0.20
N ARG A 154 -17.74 8.66 -1.45
CA ARG A 154 -17.57 9.44 -2.69
C ARG A 154 -16.51 10.54 -2.57
N THR A 155 -15.40 10.22 -1.91
CA THR A 155 -14.34 11.17 -1.65
C THR A 155 -13.04 10.65 -2.22
N THR A 156 -12.37 11.46 -3.02
CA THR A 156 -11.07 11.12 -3.61
C THR A 156 -9.96 11.91 -2.94
N PHE A 157 -8.85 11.25 -2.65
CA PHE A 157 -7.64 11.84 -2.09
C PHE A 157 -6.52 11.66 -3.09
N LEU A 158 -5.93 12.75 -3.57
CA LEU A 158 -4.87 12.75 -4.60
C LEU A 158 -3.59 13.32 -4.02
N ALA A 159 -2.46 12.72 -4.39
CA ALA A 159 -1.15 13.26 -4.07
C ALA A 159 -0.61 14.09 -5.25
N HIS A 160 -0.20 15.34 -5.01
CA HIS A 160 0.35 16.23 -6.05
C HIS A 160 1.49 15.58 -6.85
N HIS A 161 2.35 14.80 -6.20
CA HIS A 161 3.49 14.19 -6.87
C HIS A 161 3.10 13.08 -7.87
N GLU A 162 1.93 12.45 -7.71
CA GLU A 162 1.39 11.48 -8.67
C GLU A 162 0.83 12.19 -9.90
N ILE A 163 0.13 13.32 -9.71
CA ILE A 163 -0.40 14.16 -10.81
C ILE A 163 0.72 14.54 -11.80
N PHE A 164 1.89 14.91 -11.29
CA PHE A 164 3.02 15.36 -12.12
C PHE A 164 4.07 14.29 -12.39
N HIS A 165 3.81 13.02 -12.01
CA HIS A 165 4.78 11.94 -12.14
C HIS A 165 6.15 12.24 -11.49
N ARG A 166 6.17 13.14 -10.51
CA ARG A 166 7.39 13.57 -9.80
C ARG A 166 7.63 12.65 -8.61
N TYR A 167 7.84 11.36 -8.90
CA TYR A 167 8.23 10.37 -7.89
C TYR A 167 9.62 10.66 -7.27
N GLY A 168 10.39 11.60 -7.84
CA GLY A 168 11.71 11.99 -7.36
C GLY A 168 11.70 13.31 -6.61
N GLN A 169 11.52 13.27 -5.28
CA GLN A 169 12.29 14.10 -4.33
C GLN A 169 11.93 13.95 -2.84
N HIS A 170 11.13 12.96 -2.45
CA HIS A 170 11.12 12.55 -1.06
C HIS A 170 11.69 11.16 -0.94
N ARG A 171 12.79 11.08 -0.17
CA ARG A 171 13.30 9.82 0.36
C ARG A 171 12.08 9.14 0.97
N GLN A 172 11.57 8.12 0.27
CA GLN A 172 10.63 7.18 0.84
C GLN A 172 11.18 6.90 2.23
N LEU A 173 10.46 7.30 3.28
CA LEU A 173 10.43 6.45 4.45
C LEU A 173 9.81 5.19 3.89
N LYS A 174 10.68 4.31 3.36
CA LYS A 174 10.29 3.02 2.82
C LYS A 174 9.50 2.41 3.95
N ARG A 175 8.17 2.47 3.88
CA ARG A 175 7.39 1.38 4.41
C ARG A 175 7.80 0.24 3.50
N ARG A 176 8.83 -0.43 3.98
CA ARG A 176 9.58 -1.43 3.25
C ARG A 176 8.64 -2.63 3.23
N VAL A 177 7.66 -2.61 2.31
CA VAL A 177 7.00 -3.84 1.88
C VAL A 177 8.15 -4.65 1.30
N ARG A 178 8.67 -5.57 2.12
CA ARG A 178 9.82 -6.39 1.75
C ARG A 178 9.30 -7.58 0.96
N GLY A 179 9.09 -7.38 -0.34
CA GLY A 179 9.28 -8.45 -1.33
C GLY A 179 10.77 -8.58 -1.67
N GLU A 180 11.24 -9.79 -1.96
CA GLU A 180 12.50 -9.93 -2.69
C GLU A 180 12.28 -9.41 -4.12
N PRO A 181 13.24 -8.67 -4.72
CA PRO A 181 13.22 -8.42 -6.15
C PRO A 181 13.10 -9.77 -6.85
N ILE A 182 12.13 -9.90 -7.76
CA ILE A 182 12.04 -11.09 -8.59
C ILE A 182 13.13 -10.95 -9.64
N ASP A 183 14.27 -11.60 -9.42
CA ASP A 183 15.36 -11.61 -10.40
C ASP A 183 15.04 -12.53 -11.60
N SER A 184 14.01 -13.39 -11.49
CA SER A 184 13.54 -14.27 -12.55
C SER A 184 12.07 -14.66 -12.41
N PHE A 185 11.32 -14.67 -13.52
CA PHE A 185 9.91 -15.10 -13.58
C PHE A 185 9.67 -16.55 -13.08
N ALA A 186 10.73 -17.36 -12.99
CA ALA A 186 10.67 -18.73 -12.49
C ALA A 186 10.20 -18.86 -11.03
N GLU A 187 10.13 -17.75 -10.30
CA GLU A 187 9.74 -17.71 -8.88
C GLU A 187 8.26 -17.35 -8.65
N LEU A 188 7.50 -17.05 -9.72
CA LEU A 188 6.07 -16.70 -9.64
C LEU A 188 5.17 -17.87 -10.07
N ASN A 189 4.31 -18.33 -9.16
CA ASN A 189 3.24 -19.28 -9.48
C ASN A 189 1.95 -18.54 -9.82
N LYS A 190 1.16 -19.10 -10.72
CA LYS A 190 -0.17 -18.55 -11.03
C LYS A 190 -1.02 -18.47 -9.75
N SER A 191 -1.64 -17.31 -9.53
CA SER A 191 -2.34 -16.89 -8.32
C SER A 191 -1.47 -16.34 -7.20
N ASP A 192 -0.15 -16.28 -7.34
CA ASP A 192 0.69 -15.55 -6.40
C ASP A 192 0.28 -14.08 -6.39
N TYR A 193 0.27 -13.47 -5.21
CA TYR A 193 0.16 -12.03 -5.09
C TYR A 193 1.49 -11.39 -5.45
N VAL A 194 1.43 -10.26 -6.12
CA VAL A 194 2.58 -9.44 -6.49
C VAL A 194 2.28 -7.99 -6.19
N VAL A 195 3.32 -7.21 -5.94
CA VAL A 195 3.24 -5.76 -5.77
C VAL A 195 3.84 -5.13 -7.01
N HIS A 196 3.03 -4.41 -7.77
CA HIS A 196 3.56 -3.49 -8.75
C HIS A 196 3.98 -2.20 -8.03
N ILE A 197 5.21 -1.72 -8.27
CA ILE A 197 5.77 -0.56 -7.55
C ILE A 197 4.88 0.70 -7.62
N THR A 198 4.05 0.79 -8.65
CA THR A 198 3.15 1.91 -8.94
C THR A 198 1.67 1.60 -8.64
N HIS A 199 1.19 0.40 -8.99
CA HIS A 199 -0.25 0.10 -9.03
C HIS A 199 -0.71 -0.66 -7.77
N GLY A 200 0.21 -0.98 -6.86
CA GLY A 200 -0.13 -1.71 -5.64
C GLY A 200 -0.22 -3.21 -5.87
N ILE A 201 -1.07 -3.89 -5.10
CA ILE A 201 -1.14 -5.35 -5.03
C ILE A 201 -2.02 -5.89 -6.16
N ALA A 202 -1.52 -6.90 -6.86
CA ALA A 202 -2.21 -7.63 -7.91
C ALA A 202 -2.05 -9.14 -7.72
N ARG A 203 -2.94 -9.92 -8.35
CA ARG A 203 -2.82 -11.37 -8.50
C ARG A 203 -2.16 -11.69 -9.85
N TYR A 204 -1.06 -12.44 -9.82
CA TYR A 204 -0.40 -12.91 -11.04
C TYR A 204 -1.22 -14.03 -11.70
N ARG A 205 -1.62 -13.85 -12.96
CA ARG A 205 -2.44 -14.80 -13.72
C ARG A 205 -1.65 -15.68 -14.69
N GLY A 206 -0.35 -15.41 -14.85
CA GLY A 206 0.56 -16.14 -15.74
C GLY A 206 1.21 -15.22 -16.79
N LEU A 207 1.91 -15.83 -17.74
CA LEU A 207 2.44 -15.14 -18.90
C LEU A 207 1.42 -15.15 -20.04
N VAL A 208 1.35 -14.04 -20.77
CA VAL A 208 0.65 -13.93 -22.04
C VAL A 208 1.59 -13.42 -23.12
N GLN A 209 1.39 -13.89 -24.34
CA GLN A 209 2.15 -13.46 -25.51
C GLN A 209 1.27 -12.58 -26.40
N PHE A 210 1.80 -11.44 -26.80
CA PHE A 210 1.19 -10.57 -27.81
C PHE A 210 2.12 -10.51 -29.02
N GLU A 211 1.55 -10.61 -30.22
CA GLU A 211 2.27 -10.43 -31.47
C GLU A 211 2.22 -8.96 -31.88
N LYS A 212 3.38 -8.31 -31.99
CA LYS A 212 3.46 -6.91 -32.43
C LYS A 212 4.60 -6.76 -33.44
N ALA A 213 4.27 -6.30 -34.65
CA ALA A 213 5.24 -6.04 -35.72
C ALA A 213 6.19 -7.22 -36.04
N SER A 214 5.66 -8.44 -36.08
CA SER A 214 6.39 -9.69 -36.37
C SER A 214 7.37 -10.18 -35.30
N GLU A 215 7.35 -9.59 -34.10
CA GLU A 215 8.03 -10.11 -32.91
C GLU A 215 7.00 -10.53 -31.85
N MET A 216 7.22 -11.70 -31.25
CA MET A 216 6.43 -12.21 -30.14
C MET A 216 6.99 -11.64 -28.84
N GLN A 217 6.16 -10.89 -28.10
CA GLN A 217 6.56 -10.28 -26.83
C GLN A 217 5.74 -10.85 -25.67
N GLU A 218 6.44 -11.20 -24.60
CA GLU A 218 5.87 -11.78 -23.38
C GLU A 218 5.56 -10.72 -22.32
N PHE A 219 4.43 -10.89 -21.65
CA PHE A 219 3.93 -10.01 -20.60
C PHE A 219 3.45 -10.84 -19.39
N LEU A 220 3.63 -10.30 -18.19
CA LEU A 220 2.96 -10.75 -16.98
C LEU A 220 1.50 -10.25 -17.01
N ASP A 221 0.54 -11.15 -16.90
CA ASP A 221 -0.89 -10.84 -16.72
C ASP A 221 -1.15 -10.63 -15.23
N LEU A 222 -1.39 -9.38 -14.82
CA LEU A 222 -1.65 -8.98 -13.44
C LEU A 222 -3.11 -8.54 -13.32
N GLU A 223 -3.82 -9.07 -12.32
CA GLU A 223 -5.20 -8.69 -12.02
C GLU A 223 -5.28 -7.95 -10.69
N PHE A 224 -5.82 -6.74 -10.74
CA PHE A 224 -6.05 -5.88 -9.58
C PHE A 224 -7.49 -6.08 -9.05
N ALA A 225 -7.85 -5.33 -8.01
CA ALA A 225 -9.23 -5.25 -7.56
C ALA A 225 -10.18 -4.89 -8.72
N ASP A 226 -11.43 -5.36 -8.65
CA ASP A 226 -12.47 -5.17 -9.69
C ASP A 226 -12.17 -5.80 -11.06
N ALA A 227 -11.32 -6.83 -11.09
CA ALA A 227 -10.95 -7.60 -12.29
C ALA A 227 -10.25 -6.78 -13.39
N VAL A 228 -9.68 -5.61 -13.04
CA VAL A 228 -8.85 -4.80 -13.92
C VAL A 228 -7.55 -5.54 -14.22
N ARG A 229 -7.17 -5.62 -15.49
CA ARG A 229 -5.95 -6.31 -15.94
C ARG A 229 -4.87 -5.34 -16.39
N LEU A 230 -3.65 -5.58 -15.93
CA LEU A 230 -2.44 -4.89 -16.37
C LEU A 230 -1.47 -5.90 -16.97
N TYR A 231 -0.92 -5.56 -18.13
CA TYR A 231 0.09 -6.36 -18.80
C TYR A 231 1.45 -5.71 -18.67
N VAL A 232 2.33 -6.30 -17.86
CA VAL A 232 3.69 -5.78 -17.64
C VAL A 232 4.65 -6.54 -18.54
N PRO A 233 5.40 -5.88 -19.45
CA PRO A 233 6.42 -6.57 -20.25
C PRO A 233 7.41 -7.30 -19.34
N VAL A 234 7.83 -8.52 -19.72
CA VAL A 234 8.86 -9.26 -18.95
C VAL A 234 10.16 -8.47 -18.81
N THR A 235 10.48 -7.60 -19.78
CA THR A 235 11.63 -6.68 -19.72
C THR A 235 11.53 -5.62 -18.63
N LYS A 236 10.36 -5.43 -18.03
CA LYS A 236 10.08 -4.50 -16.92
C LYS A 236 9.68 -5.23 -15.63
N ILE A 237 10.15 -6.47 -15.45
CA ILE A 237 9.84 -7.28 -14.26
C ILE A 237 10.36 -6.64 -12.96
N ASP A 238 11.35 -5.75 -13.03
CA ASP A 238 11.85 -4.96 -11.90
C ASP A 238 10.78 -4.06 -11.25
N LEU A 239 9.69 -3.76 -11.98
CA LEU A 239 8.52 -3.04 -11.48
C LEU A 239 7.58 -3.94 -10.64
N VAL A 240 7.82 -5.25 -10.61
CA VAL A 240 6.96 -6.25 -9.98
C VAL A 240 7.76 -6.99 -8.92
N GLN A 241 7.27 -6.96 -7.69
CA GLN A 241 7.86 -7.69 -6.56
C GLN A 241 6.91 -8.79 -6.12
N LYS A 242 7.45 -9.94 -5.73
CA LYS A 242 6.61 -11.00 -5.19
C LYS A 242 6.04 -10.51 -3.87
N TYR A 243 4.72 -10.59 -3.70
CA TYR A 243 4.11 -10.30 -2.41
C TYR A 243 4.42 -11.49 -1.51
N LEU A 244 5.36 -11.30 -0.58
CA LEU A 244 5.66 -12.26 0.47
C LEU A 244 4.61 -12.06 1.57
N GLY A 245 3.46 -12.71 1.38
CA GLY A 245 2.47 -12.97 2.40
C GLY A 245 2.22 -14.47 2.41
N SER A 246 2.87 -15.19 3.31
CA SER A 246 2.90 -16.62 3.37
C SER A 246 1.59 -17.14 3.94
N ALA A 247 0.79 -17.71 3.03
CA ALA A 247 0.16 -19.01 3.17
C ALA A 247 -0.20 -19.45 4.60
N ALA A 248 -1.41 -19.08 5.04
CA ALA A 248 -2.21 -20.02 5.79
C ALA A 248 -2.96 -20.89 4.77
N THR A 249 -2.52 -22.13 4.59
CA THR A 249 -3.41 -23.20 4.15
C THR A 249 -3.96 -23.82 5.43
N PRO A 250 -5.21 -23.56 5.85
CA PRO A 250 -5.87 -24.47 6.77
C PRO A 250 -6.37 -25.67 5.98
N THR A 251 -6.17 -26.83 6.59
CA THR A 251 -6.56 -28.16 6.11
C THR A 251 -8.06 -28.31 5.93
#